data_AF-A0A4Q2D747-F1
#
_entry.id   AF-A0A4Q2D747-F1
#
_cell.length_a   1.000
_cell.length_b   1.000
_cell.length_c   1.000
_cell.angle_alpha   90.00
_cell.angle_beta   90.00
_cell.angle_gamma   90.00
#
_symmetry.space_group_name_H-M   'P 1'
#
loop_
_entity.id
_entity.type
_entity.pdbx_description
1 polymer ?
#
loop_
_entity_poly.entity_id
_entity_poly.type
_entity_poly.pdbx_seq_one_letter_code
_entity_poly.pdbx_strand_id
1 'polypeptide(L)'
;MANRTYPDLNFNRLADEAKYFKAFCLNPADDHCDLGLCPNTDVTGIGQQISIYITTFIYAMVLAYIPWLHRPMLYAHLSVLYSLFIAALVSMLKGELTNADGIFVLVTAGSPSSVYLWYLTVRSFWNTNIFPIRHADKSVPAHKSLEVQLTRALALGSFLFEIVLICLMFIPSKAIKFSQPACNREYGTALWYNVAWELPVAIQSVTMLIFFLMAFGLTRLWTKRGAYEVPAPILQPLSKDIEEIPTNERKDNIDIISWTEQVLFDCYPQFMDRTLFICLISVVQLSALPDLVYVVNSKDCFTIILVTFGLFREMPHTSRFKIFVLRIFIFIFLAGVWVARFFGMPFPSGADWVIFFIGCSSAVWSRSHFSTSNMKVFLPILLVLFSLIITAANIFIPIIGDPKSFNLGDFKPPDRSFFSFFSLAILTVVLWIICWLGTSNWPWRKPLSWDKFNKAIWRRAHLLKFCWIVLGPHILWIQASNNSNSSRPTDMTFGQIFALIVSLVTVFTLLDEAREMKKELWMAFFQSDLMPYEEKEQPKHYVPHPGLGLS
;
A
#
# COMPACT_ATOMS: atom_id res chain seq x y z
N MET A 1 -37.03 0.56 9.48
CA MET A 1 -35.90 -0.07 8.76
C MET A 1 -36.31 -0.20 7.30
N ALA A 2 -35.89 0.75 6.46
CA ALA A 2 -36.22 0.73 5.04
C ALA A 2 -35.35 -0.32 4.34
N ASN A 3 -35.99 -1.16 3.54
CA ASN A 3 -35.35 -2.20 2.73
C ASN A 3 -34.48 -1.49 1.67
N ARG A 4 -33.19 -1.33 1.97
CA ARG A 4 -32.19 -0.73 1.07
C ARG A 4 -31.80 -1.78 0.04
N THR A 5 -32.53 -1.84 -1.06
CA THR A 5 -32.07 -2.53 -2.27
C THR A 5 -30.97 -1.67 -2.89
N TYR A 6 -29.73 -2.12 -2.71
CA TYR A 6 -28.56 -1.58 -3.40
C TYR A 6 -28.74 -1.78 -4.91
N PRO A 7 -28.28 -0.87 -5.77
CA PRO A 7 -28.06 -1.21 -7.16
C PRO A 7 -26.91 -2.22 -7.18
N ASP A 8 -27.28 -3.48 -7.10
CA ASP A 8 -26.41 -4.61 -7.36
C ASP A 8 -25.87 -4.42 -8.78
N LEU A 9 -24.54 -4.42 -8.96
CA LEU A 9 -23.95 -4.57 -10.29
C LEU A 9 -24.14 -6.00 -10.83
N ASN A 10 -24.87 -6.84 -10.10
CA ASN A 10 -25.42 -8.05 -10.68
C ASN A 10 -26.44 -7.69 -11.76
N PHE A 11 -26.03 -7.92 -12.99
CA PHE A 11 -26.91 -7.98 -14.13
C PHE A 11 -27.87 -9.16 -14.00
N ASN A 12 -28.92 -9.01 -13.19
CA ASN A 12 -30.06 -9.90 -13.19
C ASN A 12 -31.24 -9.16 -13.81
N ARG A 13 -31.86 -9.76 -14.83
CA ARG A 13 -33.09 -9.27 -15.47
C ARG A 13 -34.17 -8.87 -14.47
N LEU A 14 -34.28 -9.60 -13.36
CA LEU A 14 -35.28 -9.38 -12.32
C LEU A 14 -35.02 -8.13 -11.46
N ALA A 15 -33.77 -7.65 -11.40
CA ALA A 15 -33.38 -6.50 -10.58
C ALA A 15 -33.43 -5.17 -11.36
N ASP A 16 -33.04 -5.16 -12.64
CA ASP A 16 -33.07 -3.97 -13.51
C ASP A 16 -33.19 -4.39 -14.99
N GLU A 17 -34.42 -4.66 -15.44
CA GLU A 17 -34.72 -5.15 -16.79
C GLU A 17 -34.20 -4.18 -17.88
N ALA A 18 -34.26 -2.87 -17.64
CA ALA A 18 -33.78 -1.87 -18.58
C ALA A 18 -32.26 -1.91 -18.76
N LYS A 19 -31.46 -2.04 -17.69
CA LYS A 19 -30.01 -2.23 -17.81
C LYS A 19 -29.64 -3.60 -18.37
N TYR A 20 -30.39 -4.64 -18.00
CA TYR A 20 -30.20 -5.99 -18.54
C TYR A 20 -30.35 -6.01 -20.06
N PHE A 21 -31.45 -5.49 -20.61
CA PHE A 21 -31.62 -5.42 -22.07
C PHE A 21 -30.62 -4.48 -22.76
N LYS A 22 -30.19 -3.42 -22.07
CA LYS A 22 -29.15 -2.50 -22.56
C LYS A 22 -27.76 -3.13 -22.59
N ALA A 23 -27.48 -4.10 -21.71
CA ALA A 23 -26.23 -4.86 -21.65
C ALA A 23 -26.28 -6.22 -22.36
N PHE A 24 -27.39 -6.58 -23.00
CA PHE A 24 -27.51 -7.84 -23.77
C PHE A 24 -28.04 -7.70 -25.19
N CYS A 25 -28.51 -6.50 -25.60
CA CYS A 25 -28.98 -6.15 -26.95
C CYS A 25 -29.42 -7.32 -27.88
N LEU A 26 -30.73 -7.52 -27.99
CA LEU A 26 -31.46 -8.16 -29.10
C LEU A 26 -31.16 -9.62 -29.51
N ASN A 27 -30.10 -10.30 -29.06
CA ASN A 27 -29.93 -11.74 -29.33
C ASN A 27 -29.05 -12.43 -28.28
N PRO A 28 -29.62 -12.99 -27.19
CA PRO A 28 -28.86 -13.84 -26.27
C PRO A 28 -28.38 -15.11 -27.00
N ALA A 29 -27.24 -15.67 -26.58
CA ALA A 29 -26.82 -16.99 -27.09
C ALA A 29 -27.83 -18.06 -26.66
N ASP A 30 -28.03 -19.08 -27.48
CA ASP A 30 -29.00 -20.18 -27.24
C ASP A 30 -28.65 -21.05 -26.01
N ASP A 31 -27.45 -20.86 -25.44
CA ASP A 31 -27.06 -21.50 -24.19
C ASP A 31 -27.80 -20.85 -23.02
N HIS A 32 -28.59 -21.65 -22.30
CA HIS A 32 -29.48 -21.31 -21.19
C HIS A 32 -28.83 -20.46 -20.08
N CYS A 33 -28.60 -19.17 -20.30
CA CYS A 33 -28.23 -18.18 -19.30
C CYS A 33 -29.44 -17.27 -18.98
N ASP A 34 -30.50 -17.86 -18.44
CA ASP A 34 -31.76 -17.15 -18.13
C ASP A 34 -31.62 -16.07 -17.02
N LEU A 35 -30.42 -15.86 -16.43
CA LEU A 35 -30.23 -15.03 -15.23
C LEU A 35 -29.02 -14.08 -15.22
N GLY A 36 -28.22 -13.96 -16.28
CA GLY A 36 -27.07 -13.03 -16.30
C GLY A 36 -26.02 -13.28 -17.39
N LEU A 37 -24.87 -12.60 -17.28
CA LEU A 37 -23.70 -12.80 -18.17
C LEU A 37 -23.37 -14.29 -18.22
N CYS A 38 -22.99 -14.83 -19.38
CA CYS A 38 -22.31 -16.13 -19.45
C CYS A 38 -20.80 -15.84 -19.35
N PRO A 39 -20.25 -15.63 -18.15
CA PRO A 39 -18.82 -15.43 -17.98
C PRO A 39 -18.10 -16.68 -18.46
N ASN A 40 -16.92 -16.52 -19.05
CA ASN A 40 -16.02 -17.63 -19.21
C ASN A 40 -15.49 -18.02 -17.81
N THR A 41 -16.10 -19.03 -17.20
CA THR A 41 -15.78 -19.48 -15.83
C THR A 41 -14.34 -19.92 -15.69
N ASP A 42 -13.65 -20.30 -16.77
CA ASP A 42 -12.23 -20.65 -16.71
C ASP A 42 -11.33 -19.43 -16.52
N VAL A 43 -11.75 -18.24 -16.98
CA VAL A 43 -10.96 -17.01 -16.87
C VAL A 43 -11.33 -16.22 -15.61
N THR A 44 -12.63 -16.04 -15.34
CA THR A 44 -13.10 -15.17 -14.25
C THR A 44 -13.61 -15.93 -13.05
N GLY A 45 -13.45 -17.25 -12.99
CA GLY A 45 -13.98 -18.05 -11.89
C GLY A 45 -13.36 -17.73 -10.53
N ILE A 46 -14.13 -17.96 -9.46
CA ILE A 46 -13.73 -17.61 -8.10
C ILE A 46 -12.44 -18.32 -7.66
N GLY A 47 -12.20 -19.55 -8.09
CA GLY A 47 -10.95 -20.26 -7.76
C GLY A 47 -9.73 -19.64 -8.43
N GLN A 48 -9.86 -19.18 -9.68
CA GLN A 48 -8.79 -18.47 -10.39
C GLN A 48 -8.50 -17.12 -9.74
N GLN A 49 -9.53 -16.38 -9.32
CA GLN A 49 -9.35 -15.10 -8.60
C GLN A 49 -8.58 -15.28 -7.29
N ILE A 50 -9.05 -16.19 -6.43
CA ILE A 50 -8.38 -16.49 -5.15
C ILE A 50 -6.95 -16.95 -5.40
N SER A 51 -6.73 -17.80 -6.40
CA SER A 51 -5.41 -18.28 -6.77
C SER A 51 -4.46 -17.13 -7.14
N ILE A 52 -4.91 -16.20 -7.97
CA ILE A 52 -4.11 -15.04 -8.38
C ILE A 52 -3.90 -14.07 -7.20
N TYR A 53 -4.92 -13.84 -6.36
CA TYR A 53 -4.79 -13.00 -5.16
C TYR A 53 -3.71 -13.51 -4.21
N ILE A 54 -3.68 -14.82 -3.97
CA ILE A 54 -2.67 -15.46 -3.11
C ILE A 54 -1.27 -15.34 -3.73
N THR A 55 -1.12 -15.68 -5.01
CA THR A 55 0.19 -15.72 -5.65
C THR A 55 0.81 -14.34 -5.82
N THR A 56 0.02 -13.32 -6.21
CA THR A 56 0.50 -11.93 -6.33
C THR A 56 0.93 -11.36 -4.98
N PHE A 57 0.15 -11.63 -3.93
CA PHE A 57 0.45 -11.19 -2.57
C PHE A 57 1.74 -11.82 -2.03
N ILE A 58 1.88 -13.15 -2.15
CA ILE A 58 3.10 -13.85 -1.72
C ILE A 58 4.31 -13.36 -2.52
N TYR A 59 4.16 -13.15 -3.83
CA TYR A 59 5.25 -12.65 -4.65
C TYR A 59 5.71 -11.26 -4.21
N ALA A 60 4.79 -10.34 -3.87
CA ALA A 60 5.15 -9.04 -3.31
C ALA A 60 5.87 -9.14 -1.95
N MET A 61 5.44 -10.06 -1.07
CA MET A 61 6.14 -10.32 0.19
C MET A 61 7.57 -10.78 -0.05
N VAL A 62 7.76 -11.73 -0.96
CA VAL A 62 9.06 -12.27 -1.33
C VAL A 62 9.94 -11.18 -1.91
N LEU A 63 9.43 -10.36 -2.84
CA LEU A 63 10.16 -9.22 -3.40
C LEU A 63 10.60 -8.23 -2.31
N ALA A 64 9.75 -7.96 -1.32
CA ALA A 64 10.01 -6.96 -0.30
C ALA A 64 10.93 -7.43 0.84
N TYR A 65 10.91 -8.72 1.20
CA TYR A 65 11.57 -9.23 2.43
C TYR A 65 12.44 -10.48 2.25
N ILE A 66 12.24 -11.30 1.21
CA ILE A 66 12.87 -12.62 1.09
C ILE A 66 13.71 -12.72 -0.20
N PRO A 67 14.93 -12.13 -0.22
CA PRO A 67 15.73 -12.02 -1.44
C PRO A 67 16.17 -13.34 -2.05
N TRP A 68 16.32 -14.42 -1.25
CA TRP A 68 16.72 -15.72 -1.78
C TRP A 68 15.60 -16.44 -2.55
N LEU A 69 14.33 -16.13 -2.28
CA LEU A 69 13.18 -16.69 -3.01
C LEU A 69 12.79 -15.87 -4.25
N HIS A 70 13.49 -14.76 -4.53
CA HIS A 70 13.18 -13.89 -5.68
C HIS A 70 13.15 -14.65 -7.00
N ARG A 71 14.10 -15.56 -7.22
CA ARG A 71 14.23 -16.32 -8.47
C ARG A 71 13.07 -17.30 -8.70
N PRO A 72 12.80 -18.29 -7.81
CA PRO A 72 11.71 -19.23 -8.04
C PRO A 72 10.33 -18.54 -8.08
N MET A 73 10.11 -17.52 -7.26
CA MET A 73 8.82 -16.83 -7.22
C MET A 73 8.61 -15.91 -8.42
N LEU A 74 9.66 -15.32 -9.00
CA LEU A 74 9.57 -14.59 -10.26
C LEU A 74 9.11 -15.51 -11.41
N TYR A 75 9.64 -16.74 -11.48
CA TYR A 75 9.22 -17.70 -12.50
C TYR A 75 7.76 -18.12 -12.32
N ALA A 76 7.34 -18.38 -11.09
CA ALA A 76 5.95 -18.69 -10.78
C ALA A 76 5.02 -17.54 -11.19
N HIS A 77 5.35 -16.30 -10.81
CA HIS A 77 4.57 -15.11 -11.16
C HIS A 77 4.48 -14.88 -12.68
N LEU A 78 5.61 -14.96 -13.40
CA LEU A 78 5.61 -14.85 -14.87
C LEU A 78 4.81 -15.97 -15.53
N SER A 79 4.85 -17.19 -15.01
CA SER A 79 4.09 -18.32 -15.55
C SER A 79 2.59 -18.10 -15.41
N VAL A 80 2.12 -17.57 -14.27
CA VAL A 80 0.70 -17.21 -14.06
C VAL A 80 0.28 -16.09 -15.01
N LEU A 81 1.09 -15.03 -15.15
CA LEU A 81 0.80 -13.92 -16.06
C LEU A 81 0.68 -14.37 -17.52
N TYR A 82 1.67 -15.14 -18.01
CA TYR A 82 1.64 -15.60 -19.39
C TYR A 82 0.53 -16.61 -19.65
N SER A 83 0.15 -17.43 -18.66
CA SER A 83 -1.02 -18.30 -18.77
C SER A 83 -2.30 -17.49 -18.98
N LEU A 84 -2.47 -16.41 -18.21
CA LEU A 84 -3.62 -15.50 -18.35
C LEU A 84 -3.62 -14.80 -19.72
N PHE A 85 -2.47 -14.31 -20.18
CA PHE A 85 -2.35 -13.66 -21.49
C PHE A 85 -2.60 -14.60 -22.66
N ILE A 86 -2.08 -15.83 -22.60
CA ILE A 86 -2.33 -16.84 -23.64
C ILE A 86 -3.81 -17.21 -23.66
N ALA A 87 -4.44 -17.41 -22.49
CA ALA A 87 -5.87 -17.68 -22.41
C ALA A 87 -6.70 -16.54 -23.01
N ALA A 88 -6.41 -15.29 -22.64
CA ALA A 88 -7.08 -14.11 -23.18
C ALA A 88 -6.87 -13.98 -24.70
N LEU A 89 -5.66 -14.21 -25.19
CA LEU A 89 -5.33 -14.17 -26.62
C LEU A 89 -6.11 -15.24 -27.40
N VAL A 90 -6.14 -16.48 -26.91
CA VAL A 90 -6.89 -17.58 -27.56
C VAL A 90 -8.38 -17.26 -27.59
N SER A 91 -8.96 -16.81 -26.48
CA SER A 91 -10.38 -16.41 -26.41
C SER A 91 -10.70 -15.22 -27.33
N MET A 92 -9.77 -14.27 -27.46
CA MET A 92 -9.91 -13.12 -28.36
C MET A 92 -9.82 -13.54 -29.83
N LEU A 93 -8.91 -14.44 -30.19
CA LEU A 93 -8.78 -14.97 -31.55
C LEU A 93 -10.00 -15.80 -31.98
N LYS A 94 -10.66 -16.47 -31.03
CA LYS A 94 -11.93 -17.19 -31.26
C LYS A 94 -13.16 -16.27 -31.27
N GLY A 95 -13.03 -15.01 -30.85
CA GLY A 95 -14.17 -14.10 -30.69
C GLY A 95 -15.09 -14.43 -29.50
N GLU A 96 -14.60 -15.23 -28.55
CA GLU A 96 -15.35 -15.69 -27.38
C GLU A 96 -15.12 -14.76 -26.16
N LEU A 97 -14.04 -13.96 -26.16
CA LEU A 97 -13.71 -13.06 -25.06
C LEU A 97 -14.74 -11.92 -24.93
N THR A 98 -15.42 -11.86 -23.79
CA THR A 98 -16.29 -10.72 -23.45
C THR A 98 -15.45 -9.52 -23.02
N ASN A 99 -15.97 -8.31 -23.17
CA ASN A 99 -15.28 -7.11 -22.66
C ASN A 99 -15.08 -7.15 -21.13
N ALA A 100 -16.01 -7.78 -20.40
CA ALA A 100 -15.88 -7.94 -18.95
C ALA A 100 -14.69 -8.84 -18.59
N ASP A 101 -14.54 -9.98 -19.28
CA ASP A 101 -13.42 -10.91 -19.08
C ASP A 101 -12.09 -10.27 -19.48
N GLY A 102 -12.08 -9.47 -20.56
CA GLY A 102 -10.89 -8.71 -20.95
C GLY A 102 -10.47 -7.67 -19.89
N ILE A 103 -11.44 -6.94 -19.31
CA ILE A 103 -11.16 -5.95 -18.25
C ILE A 103 -10.66 -6.67 -16.99
N PHE A 104 -11.26 -7.81 -16.65
CA PHE A 104 -10.77 -8.64 -15.55
C PHE A 104 -9.31 -9.07 -15.80
N VAL A 105 -8.97 -9.52 -17.01
CA VAL A 105 -7.59 -9.88 -17.37
C VAL A 105 -6.65 -8.68 -17.22
N LEU A 106 -7.03 -7.50 -17.71
CA LEU A 106 -6.23 -6.28 -17.58
C LEU A 106 -5.98 -5.91 -16.12
N VAL A 107 -7.05 -5.82 -15.32
CA VAL A 107 -6.93 -5.50 -13.90
C VAL A 107 -6.05 -6.54 -13.22
N THR A 108 -6.27 -7.82 -13.50
CA THR A 108 -5.57 -8.93 -12.86
C THR A 108 -4.08 -8.99 -13.23
N ALA A 109 -3.76 -8.81 -14.51
CA ALA A 109 -2.39 -8.77 -15.01
C ALA A 109 -1.64 -7.52 -14.50
N GLY A 110 -2.32 -6.37 -14.47
CA GLY A 110 -1.89 -5.12 -13.85
C GLY A 110 -1.84 -5.13 -12.32
N SER A 111 -1.67 -6.29 -11.68
CA SER A 111 -1.49 -6.40 -10.23
C SER A 111 -0.32 -5.54 -9.72
N PRO A 112 -0.33 -5.10 -8.44
CA PRO A 112 0.75 -4.30 -7.87
C PRO A 112 2.13 -4.96 -8.03
N SER A 113 2.19 -6.29 -7.93
CA SER A 113 3.42 -7.07 -8.09
C SER A 113 3.94 -7.05 -9.53
N SER A 114 3.04 -7.10 -10.53
CA SER A 114 3.40 -6.95 -11.94
C SER A 114 3.90 -5.54 -12.25
N VAL A 115 3.19 -4.51 -11.78
CA VAL A 115 3.60 -3.11 -11.96
C VAL A 115 4.97 -2.86 -11.33
N TYR A 116 5.20 -3.39 -10.13
CA TYR A 116 6.50 -3.29 -9.47
C TYR A 116 7.58 -4.07 -10.23
N LEU A 117 7.28 -5.26 -10.75
CA LEU A 117 8.20 -6.01 -11.60
C LEU A 117 8.56 -5.24 -12.89
N TRP A 118 7.59 -4.62 -13.56
CA TRP A 118 7.83 -3.79 -14.74
C TRP A 118 8.69 -2.58 -14.39
N TYR A 119 8.40 -1.90 -13.28
CA TYR A 119 9.24 -0.81 -12.76
C TYR A 119 10.69 -1.26 -12.51
N LEU A 120 10.88 -2.39 -11.82
CA LEU A 120 12.22 -2.95 -11.57
C LEU A 120 12.91 -3.34 -12.88
N THR A 121 12.18 -3.89 -13.84
CA THR A 121 12.69 -4.28 -15.17
C THR A 121 13.18 -3.06 -15.93
N VAL A 122 12.37 -2.00 -16.02
CA VAL A 122 12.74 -0.73 -16.66
C VAL A 122 13.93 -0.10 -15.95
N ARG A 123 13.89 -0.01 -14.61
CA ARG A 123 14.99 0.56 -13.84
C ARG A 123 16.29 -0.25 -13.96
N SER A 124 16.19 -1.56 -14.22
CA SER A 124 17.35 -2.44 -14.37
C SER A 124 18.23 -2.13 -15.59
N PHE A 125 17.72 -1.37 -16.57
CA PHE A 125 18.51 -0.85 -17.69
C PHE A 125 19.56 0.18 -17.24
N TRP A 126 19.27 0.95 -16.19
CA TRP A 126 20.22 1.90 -15.60
C TRP A 126 21.04 1.31 -14.46
N ASN A 127 20.47 0.38 -13.69
CA ASN A 127 21.18 -0.28 -12.60
C ASN A 127 20.79 -1.76 -12.53
N THR A 128 21.68 -2.62 -13.05
CA THR A 128 21.42 -4.04 -13.18
C THR A 128 21.19 -4.78 -11.86
N ASN A 129 21.70 -4.23 -10.75
CA ASN A 129 21.63 -4.85 -9.42
C ASN A 129 20.23 -4.75 -8.78
N ILE A 130 19.32 -3.98 -9.39
CA ILE A 130 17.96 -3.77 -8.91
C ILE A 130 17.01 -4.89 -9.35
N PHE A 131 17.38 -5.65 -10.39
CA PHE A 131 16.54 -6.74 -10.88
C PHE A 131 16.52 -7.91 -9.87
N PRO A 132 15.37 -8.60 -9.66
CA PRO A 132 15.21 -9.60 -8.60
C PRO A 132 16.14 -10.82 -8.72
N ILE A 133 16.65 -11.13 -9.91
CA ILE A 133 17.56 -12.24 -10.11
C ILE A 133 19.00 -11.80 -9.82
N ARG A 134 19.58 -12.36 -8.74
CA ARG A 134 21.01 -12.26 -8.44
C ARG A 134 21.74 -13.50 -8.94
N HIS A 135 22.93 -13.31 -9.52
CA HIS A 135 23.80 -14.41 -9.92
C HIS A 135 24.35 -15.15 -8.72
N ALA A 136 24.36 -16.48 -8.82
CA ALA A 136 25.05 -17.34 -7.86
C ALA A 136 26.57 -17.12 -7.89
N ASP A 137 27.12 -16.82 -9.08
CA ASP A 137 28.52 -16.49 -9.26
C ASP A 137 28.70 -14.98 -9.49
N LYS A 138 29.37 -14.31 -8.54
CA LYS A 138 29.67 -12.87 -8.61
C LYS A 138 30.73 -12.54 -9.68
N SER A 139 31.38 -13.56 -10.28
CA SER A 139 32.44 -13.39 -11.28
C SER A 139 31.91 -12.91 -12.64
N VAL A 140 30.66 -13.25 -12.98
CA VAL A 140 30.03 -12.87 -14.26
C VAL A 140 29.15 -11.64 -14.08
N PRO A 141 29.38 -10.55 -14.84
CA PRO A 141 28.54 -9.36 -14.78
C PRO A 141 27.08 -9.70 -15.10
N ALA A 142 26.13 -9.17 -14.32
CA ALA A 142 24.71 -9.51 -14.46
C ALA A 142 24.12 -9.27 -15.85
N HIS A 143 24.69 -8.32 -16.60
CA HIS A 143 24.28 -8.02 -17.97
C HIS A 143 24.66 -9.09 -19.00
N LYS A 144 25.58 -10.01 -18.69
CA LYS A 144 26.02 -11.07 -19.63
C LYS A 144 25.28 -12.38 -19.47
N SER A 145 24.50 -12.55 -18.42
CA SER A 145 23.76 -13.79 -18.22
C SER A 145 22.52 -13.85 -19.10
N LEU A 146 22.43 -14.92 -19.88
CA LEU A 146 21.29 -15.24 -20.73
C LEU A 146 19.99 -15.33 -19.92
N GLU A 147 20.05 -15.89 -18.71
CA GLU A 147 18.89 -16.02 -17.84
C GLU A 147 18.31 -14.65 -17.44
N VAL A 148 19.17 -13.72 -17.02
CA VAL A 148 18.73 -12.36 -16.64
C VAL A 148 18.22 -11.60 -17.86
N GLN A 149 18.84 -11.77 -19.02
CA GLN A 149 18.36 -11.15 -20.26
C GLN A 149 17.00 -11.71 -20.68
N LEU A 150 16.83 -13.03 -20.66
CA LEU A 150 15.59 -13.71 -21.03
C LEU A 150 14.45 -13.32 -20.09
N THR A 151 14.68 -13.33 -18.78
CA THR A 151 13.66 -12.97 -17.79
C THR A 151 13.28 -11.50 -17.84
N ARG A 152 14.24 -10.59 -18.13
CA ARG A 152 13.94 -9.19 -18.43
C ARG A 152 13.12 -9.05 -19.72
N ALA A 153 13.48 -9.79 -20.76
CA ALA A 153 12.74 -9.77 -22.02
C ALA A 153 11.30 -10.28 -21.83
N LEU A 154 11.09 -11.32 -21.03
CA LEU A 154 9.76 -11.81 -20.64
C LEU A 154 9.00 -10.78 -19.78
N ALA A 155 9.64 -10.16 -18.79
CA ALA A 155 8.99 -9.13 -17.98
C ALA A 155 8.65 -7.86 -18.80
N LEU A 156 9.47 -7.50 -19.79
CA LEU A 156 9.17 -6.40 -20.71
C LEU A 156 8.10 -6.81 -21.72
N GLY A 157 8.13 -8.06 -22.20
CA GLY A 157 7.13 -8.63 -23.08
C GLY A 157 5.74 -8.65 -22.43
N SER A 158 5.65 -8.98 -21.14
CA SER A 158 4.39 -8.90 -20.39
C SER A 158 3.87 -7.47 -20.28
N PHE A 159 4.75 -6.49 -20.03
CA PHE A 159 4.38 -5.08 -20.03
C PHE A 159 3.87 -4.59 -21.39
N LEU A 160 4.55 -4.95 -22.48
CA LEU A 160 4.14 -4.59 -23.84
C LEU A 160 2.82 -5.26 -24.24
N PHE A 161 2.64 -6.53 -23.87
CA PHE A 161 1.39 -7.25 -24.10
C PHE A 161 0.22 -6.57 -23.39
N GLU A 162 0.41 -6.14 -22.14
CA GLU A 162 -0.59 -5.39 -21.39
C GLU A 162 -1.01 -4.10 -22.11
N ILE A 163 -0.04 -3.29 -22.55
CA ILE A 163 -0.32 -2.06 -23.31
C ILE A 163 -1.10 -2.37 -24.59
N VAL A 164 -0.69 -3.41 -25.31
CA VAL A 164 -1.40 -3.83 -26.53
C VAL A 164 -2.83 -4.25 -26.20
N LEU A 165 -3.04 -5.03 -25.14
CA LEU A 165 -4.38 -5.44 -24.72
C LEU A 165 -5.25 -4.23 -24.34
N ILE A 166 -4.72 -3.27 -23.59
CA ILE A 166 -5.39 -1.99 -23.30
C ILE A 166 -5.79 -1.29 -24.61
N CYS A 167 -4.85 -1.12 -25.54
CA CYS A 167 -5.13 -0.50 -26.83
C CYS A 167 -6.20 -1.25 -27.61
N LEU A 168 -6.16 -2.59 -27.66
CA LEU A 168 -7.14 -3.40 -28.39
C LEU A 168 -8.54 -3.34 -27.76
N MET A 169 -8.62 -3.24 -26.44
CA MET A 169 -9.89 -3.15 -25.72
C MET A 169 -10.55 -1.78 -25.82
N PHE A 170 -9.75 -0.70 -25.74
CA PHE A 170 -10.28 0.67 -25.68
C PHE A 170 -10.27 1.41 -27.03
N ILE A 171 -9.46 0.98 -28.00
CA ILE A 171 -9.45 1.57 -29.34
C ILE A 171 -10.30 0.70 -30.26
N PRO A 172 -11.44 1.20 -30.77
CA PRO A 172 -12.32 0.41 -31.62
C PRO A 172 -11.59 -0.03 -32.90
N SER A 173 -11.31 -1.33 -33.01
CA SER A 173 -10.69 -1.96 -34.17
C SER A 173 -11.71 -2.80 -34.92
N LYS A 174 -11.66 -2.76 -36.26
CA LYS A 174 -12.48 -3.65 -37.11
C LYS A 174 -11.94 -5.08 -37.16
N ALA A 175 -10.69 -5.29 -36.74
CA ALA A 175 -9.99 -6.57 -36.88
C ALA A 175 -10.34 -7.57 -35.76
N ILE A 176 -10.78 -7.08 -34.60
CA ILE A 176 -11.10 -7.92 -33.44
C ILE A 176 -12.58 -7.75 -33.10
N LYS A 177 -13.29 -8.88 -33.00
CA LYS A 177 -14.68 -8.90 -32.59
C LYS A 177 -14.74 -9.47 -31.17
N PHE A 178 -15.05 -8.62 -30.20
CA PHE A 178 -15.44 -9.08 -28.88
C PHE A 178 -16.82 -9.72 -28.95
N SER A 179 -17.07 -10.72 -28.11
CA SER A 179 -18.43 -11.20 -27.91
C SER A 179 -19.28 -10.04 -27.35
N GLN A 180 -20.51 -9.90 -27.84
CA GLN A 180 -21.47 -8.85 -27.43
C GLN A 180 -21.02 -7.38 -27.74
N PRO A 181 -20.78 -7.02 -29.02
CA PRO A 181 -20.23 -5.71 -29.41
C PRO A 181 -21.14 -4.51 -29.10
N ALA A 182 -22.46 -4.71 -28.96
CA ALA A 182 -23.43 -3.65 -28.67
C ALA A 182 -23.33 -3.12 -27.22
N CYS A 183 -22.78 -3.92 -26.29
CA CYS A 183 -22.66 -3.59 -24.88
C CYS A 183 -21.47 -2.65 -24.59
N ASN A 184 -20.60 -2.45 -25.58
CA ASN A 184 -19.29 -1.85 -25.40
C ASN A 184 -19.33 -0.34 -25.07
N ARG A 185 -20.34 0.39 -25.57
CA ARG A 185 -20.30 1.87 -25.60
C ARG A 185 -20.67 2.55 -24.29
N GLU A 186 -21.56 1.96 -23.48
CA GLU A 186 -21.97 2.53 -22.19
C GLU A 186 -21.38 1.78 -20.99
N TYR A 187 -21.31 0.45 -21.09
CA TYR A 187 -20.74 -0.40 -20.04
C TYR A 187 -19.22 -0.24 -19.96
N GLY A 188 -18.52 -0.21 -21.10
CA GLY A 188 -17.07 -0.02 -21.15
C GLY A 188 -16.61 1.31 -20.54
N THR A 189 -17.34 2.40 -20.79
CA THR A 189 -17.06 3.71 -20.17
C THR A 189 -17.35 3.74 -18.67
N ALA A 190 -18.35 2.99 -18.19
CA ALA A 190 -18.62 2.88 -16.76
C ALA A 190 -17.56 2.02 -16.04
N LEU A 191 -17.07 0.96 -16.67
CA LEU A 191 -15.97 0.14 -16.13
C LEU A 191 -14.59 0.79 -16.21
N TRP A 192 -14.38 1.77 -17.07
CA TRP A 192 -13.17 2.60 -17.03
C TRP A 192 -12.94 3.20 -15.64
N TYR A 193 -14.01 3.62 -14.97
CA TYR A 193 -13.95 4.10 -13.58
C TYR A 193 -13.63 2.98 -12.55
N ASN A 194 -13.80 1.70 -12.91
CA ASN A 194 -13.37 0.57 -12.07
C ASN A 194 -11.88 0.22 -12.26
N VAL A 195 -11.34 0.41 -13.48
CA VAL A 195 -9.88 0.44 -13.71
C VAL A 195 -9.26 1.65 -12.98
N ALA A 196 -10.04 2.72 -12.77
CA ALA A 196 -9.64 3.90 -12.03
C ALA A 196 -9.55 3.71 -10.49
N TRP A 197 -9.32 2.51 -9.96
CA TRP A 197 -8.78 2.37 -8.60
C TRP A 197 -7.45 3.13 -8.45
N GLU A 198 -6.74 3.33 -9.56
CA GLU A 198 -5.60 4.24 -9.65
C GLU A 198 -6.00 5.70 -9.38
N LEU A 199 -7.23 6.16 -9.62
CA LEU A 199 -7.60 7.57 -9.54
C LEU A 199 -7.64 8.10 -8.09
N PRO A 200 -8.31 7.46 -7.11
CA PRO A 200 -8.19 7.88 -5.70
C PRO A 200 -6.74 7.82 -5.22
N VAL A 201 -6.00 6.76 -5.58
CA VAL A 201 -4.57 6.62 -5.26
C VAL A 201 -3.75 7.75 -5.88
N ALA A 202 -4.03 8.12 -7.13
CA ALA A 202 -3.35 9.16 -7.87
C ALA A 202 -3.67 10.54 -7.31
N ILE A 203 -4.95 10.85 -7.05
CA ILE A 203 -5.39 12.10 -6.40
C ILE A 203 -4.67 12.25 -5.07
N GLN A 204 -4.68 11.20 -4.25
CA GLN A 204 -3.99 11.22 -2.97
C GLN A 204 -2.47 11.36 -3.15
N SER A 205 -1.86 10.67 -4.11
CA SER A 205 -0.43 10.77 -4.41
C SER A 205 0.02 12.12 -4.91
N VAL A 206 -0.80 12.77 -5.74
CA VAL A 206 -0.58 14.15 -6.16
C VAL A 206 -0.73 15.08 -4.97
N THR A 207 -1.75 14.88 -4.14
CA THR A 207 -1.98 15.68 -2.92
C THR A 207 -0.81 15.54 -1.94
N MET A 208 -0.30 14.32 -1.72
CA MET A 208 0.91 14.06 -0.94
C MET A 208 2.09 14.88 -1.45
N LEU A 209 2.35 14.80 -2.76
CA LEU A 209 3.46 15.47 -3.41
C LEU A 209 3.34 16.99 -3.25
N ILE A 210 2.13 17.55 -3.42
CA ILE A 210 1.86 18.97 -3.24
C ILE A 210 2.17 19.40 -1.80
N PHE A 211 1.65 18.70 -0.79
CA PHE A 211 1.90 19.04 0.62
C PHE A 211 3.39 18.94 0.97
N PHE A 212 4.05 17.89 0.50
CA PHE A 212 5.49 17.71 0.70
C PHE A 212 6.30 18.86 0.07
N LEU A 213 6.04 19.17 -1.20
CA LEU A 213 6.73 20.25 -1.92
C LEU A 213 6.44 21.64 -1.32
N MET A 214 5.22 21.86 -0.84
CA MET A 214 4.85 23.09 -0.14
C MET A 214 5.63 23.24 1.17
N ALA A 215 5.66 22.20 2.01
CA ALA A 215 6.42 22.22 3.27
C ALA A 215 7.93 22.41 3.02
N PHE A 216 8.47 21.70 2.03
CA PHE A 216 9.86 21.84 1.61
C PHE A 216 10.16 23.25 1.10
N GLY A 217 9.30 23.79 0.23
CA GLY A 217 9.42 25.12 -0.35
C GLY A 217 9.38 26.22 0.72
N LEU A 218 8.41 26.17 1.63
CA LEU A 218 8.29 27.11 2.75
C LEU A 218 9.52 27.08 3.66
N THR A 219 10.00 25.88 4.01
CA THR A 219 11.22 25.72 4.82
C THR A 219 12.46 26.23 4.09
N ARG A 220 12.55 25.98 2.78
CA ARG A 220 13.66 26.47 1.94
C ARG A 220 13.63 27.99 1.79
N LEU A 221 12.46 28.59 1.66
CA LEU A 221 12.31 30.05 1.63
C LEU A 221 12.75 30.67 2.96
N TRP A 222 12.37 30.06 4.09
CA TRP A 222 12.79 30.52 5.41
C TRP A 222 14.32 30.45 5.59
N THR A 223 14.92 29.30 5.25
CA THR A 223 16.38 29.11 5.36
C THR A 223 17.18 30.02 4.43
N LYS A 224 16.59 30.56 3.36
CA LYS A 224 17.27 31.53 2.46
C LYS A 224 17.39 32.95 3.02
N ARG A 225 16.69 33.28 4.12
CA ARG A 225 16.77 34.61 4.73
C ARG A 225 18.20 34.92 5.16
N GLY A 226 18.67 36.15 4.92
CA GLY A 226 20.04 36.56 5.29
C GLY A 226 20.33 36.48 6.79
N ALA A 227 19.31 36.65 7.63
CA ALA A 227 19.41 36.53 9.08
C ALA A 227 19.31 35.07 9.60
N TYR A 228 19.20 34.07 8.71
CA TYR A 228 19.09 32.68 9.12
C TYR A 228 20.45 32.12 9.53
N GLU A 229 20.58 31.73 10.79
CA GLU A 229 21.73 30.99 11.29
C GLU A 229 21.46 29.49 11.23
N VAL A 230 22.50 28.71 10.87
CA VAL A 230 22.38 27.24 10.84
C VAL A 230 22.44 26.74 12.29
N PRO A 231 21.48 25.92 12.76
CA PRO A 231 21.51 25.36 14.10
C PRO A 231 22.79 24.55 14.34
N ALA A 232 23.30 24.60 15.57
CA ALA A 232 24.36 23.70 15.98
C ALA A 232 23.94 22.23 15.75
N PRO A 233 24.89 21.33 15.42
CA PRO A 233 24.57 19.92 15.29
C PRO A 233 24.05 19.41 16.64
N ILE A 234 22.89 18.74 16.61
CA ILE A 234 22.34 18.11 17.80
C ILE A 234 23.22 16.90 18.12
N LEU A 235 23.84 16.89 19.30
CA LEU A 235 24.48 15.68 19.80
C LEU A 235 23.39 14.63 20.02
N GLN A 236 23.46 13.53 19.26
CA GLN A 236 22.56 12.40 19.47
C GLN A 236 22.87 11.76 20.83
N PRO A 237 21.88 11.55 21.70
CA PRO A 237 22.08 10.74 22.88
C PRO A 237 22.38 9.30 22.45
N LEU A 238 23.54 8.81 22.85
CA LEU A 238 23.96 7.42 22.67
C LEU A 238 22.99 6.52 23.45
N SER A 239 22.14 5.76 22.77
CA SER A 239 21.29 4.77 23.46
C SER A 239 22.20 3.73 24.10
N LYS A 240 22.22 3.67 25.44
CA LYS A 240 23.10 2.77 26.21
C LYS A 240 22.84 1.27 25.97
N ASP A 241 21.71 0.91 25.38
CA ASP A 241 21.26 -0.48 25.26
C ASP A 241 21.48 -1.11 23.86
N ILE A 242 22.20 -0.41 22.96
CA ILE A 242 22.61 -0.99 21.67
C ILE A 242 24.12 -1.24 21.74
N GLU A 243 24.51 -2.49 22.04
CA GLU A 243 25.90 -2.94 21.93
C GLU A 243 26.49 -2.47 20.59
N GLU A 244 27.54 -1.67 20.68
CA GLU A 244 28.15 -0.97 19.57
C GLU A 244 28.90 -1.96 18.67
N ILE A 245 28.44 -2.11 17.43
CA ILE A 245 29.39 -2.29 16.31
C ILE A 245 29.79 -0.89 15.87
N PRO A 246 31.04 -0.46 16.10
CA PRO A 246 31.50 0.87 15.75
C PRO A 246 31.79 0.91 14.24
N THR A 247 30.74 1.08 13.43
CA THR A 247 30.93 1.49 12.03
C THR A 247 30.99 3.01 11.95
N ASN A 248 32.12 3.54 11.45
CA ASN A 248 32.39 4.96 11.19
C ASN A 248 31.33 5.69 10.31
N GLU A 249 30.33 4.98 9.77
CA GLU A 249 29.28 5.51 8.91
C GLU A 249 28.01 6.00 9.63
N ARG A 250 27.87 5.78 10.95
CA ARG A 250 26.62 6.04 11.68
C ARG A 250 26.29 7.54 11.90
N LYS A 251 27.09 8.47 11.39
CA LYS A 251 27.06 9.88 11.82
C LYS A 251 26.06 10.81 11.15
N ASP A 252 25.38 10.44 10.06
CA ASP A 252 24.72 11.49 9.25
C ASP A 252 23.21 11.41 9.01
N ASN A 253 22.51 10.29 9.20
CA ASN A 253 21.06 10.25 8.99
C ASN A 253 20.35 9.44 10.08
N ILE A 254 19.57 10.15 10.92
CA ILE A 254 18.63 9.55 11.86
C ILE A 254 17.45 9.03 11.05
N ASP A 255 17.14 7.73 11.17
CA ASP A 255 15.96 7.15 10.55
C ASP A 255 14.66 7.70 11.20
N ILE A 256 13.55 7.62 10.48
CA ILE A 256 12.29 8.25 10.91
C ILE A 256 11.77 7.69 12.25
N ILE A 257 12.02 6.41 12.55
CA ILE A 257 11.58 5.76 13.79
C ILE A 257 12.42 6.26 14.96
N SER A 258 13.75 6.19 14.85
CA SER A 258 14.68 6.69 15.88
C SER A 258 14.49 8.19 16.14
N TRP A 259 14.19 8.97 15.10
CA TRP A 259 13.85 10.38 15.25
C TRP A 259 12.56 10.57 16.05
N THR A 260 11.51 9.81 15.74
CA THR A 260 10.22 9.93 16.45
C THR A 260 10.36 9.51 17.90
N GLU A 261 11.15 8.47 18.16
CA GLU A 261 11.53 8.02 19.50
C GLU A 261 12.15 9.18 20.28
N GLN A 262 13.21 9.78 19.74
CA GLN A 262 13.89 10.92 20.37
C GLN A 262 12.92 12.07 20.69
N VAL A 263 12.12 12.52 19.71
CA VAL A 263 11.18 13.64 19.91
C VAL A 263 10.18 13.35 21.03
N LEU A 264 9.61 12.14 21.05
CA LEU A 264 8.59 11.78 22.03
C LEU A 264 9.17 11.60 23.44
N PHE A 265 10.33 10.97 23.58
CA PHE A 265 10.99 10.80 24.86
C PHE A 265 11.54 12.11 25.42
N ASP A 266 12.05 13.02 24.58
CA ASP A 266 12.52 14.34 25.00
C ASP A 266 11.36 15.23 25.49
N CYS A 267 10.22 15.20 24.79
CA CYS A 267 9.05 16.00 25.17
C CYS A 267 8.27 15.44 26.37
N TYR A 268 8.24 14.11 26.51
CA TYR A 268 7.39 13.42 27.49
C TYR A 268 8.13 12.33 28.29
N PRO A 269 9.25 12.64 28.95
CA PRO A 269 10.15 11.63 29.53
C PRO A 269 9.51 10.78 30.63
N GLN A 270 8.48 11.31 31.31
CA GLN A 270 7.77 10.58 32.37
C GLN A 270 6.57 9.79 31.83
N PHE A 271 5.98 10.22 30.72
CA PHE A 271 4.73 9.66 30.20
C PHE A 271 4.98 8.59 29.12
N MET A 272 6.00 8.81 28.28
CA MET A 272 6.37 7.92 27.19
C MET A 272 7.20 6.75 27.71
N ASP A 273 6.81 5.55 27.32
CA ASP A 273 7.57 4.32 27.51
C ASP A 273 7.76 3.62 26.16
N ARG A 274 8.64 2.61 26.11
CA ARG A 274 8.99 1.94 24.84
C ARG A 274 7.78 1.24 24.24
N THR A 275 6.91 0.66 25.06
CA THR A 275 5.70 0.00 24.57
C THR A 275 4.72 0.99 23.94
N LEU A 276 4.41 2.10 24.60
CA LEU A 276 3.52 3.14 24.09
C LEU A 276 4.08 3.74 22.81
N PHE A 277 5.39 4.02 22.76
CA PHE A 277 6.07 4.45 21.55
C PHE A 277 5.83 3.49 20.37
N ILE A 278 6.10 2.19 20.56
CA ILE A 278 5.90 1.16 19.52
C ILE A 278 4.42 1.12 19.09
N CYS A 279 3.48 1.24 20.02
CA CYS A 279 2.06 1.24 19.72
C CYS A 279 1.64 2.46 18.89
N LEU A 280 2.08 3.67 19.26
CA LEU A 280 1.80 4.90 18.52
C LEU A 280 2.39 4.84 17.09
N ILE A 281 3.64 4.39 16.98
CA ILE A 281 4.30 4.22 15.69
C ILE A 281 3.60 3.16 14.84
N SER A 282 3.18 2.04 15.43
CA SER A 282 2.43 1.00 14.70
C SER A 282 1.12 1.56 14.13
N VAL A 283 0.41 2.40 14.89
CA VAL A 283 -0.80 3.09 14.39
C VAL A 283 -0.49 3.98 13.19
N VAL A 284 0.59 4.78 13.26
CA VAL A 284 1.00 5.62 12.13
C VAL A 284 1.37 4.77 10.91
N GLN A 285 2.09 3.67 11.10
CA GLN A 285 2.47 2.77 10.01
C GLN A 285 1.26 2.07 9.37
N LEU A 286 0.28 1.64 10.17
CA LEU A 286 -0.98 1.04 9.69
C LEU A 286 -1.92 2.04 9.02
N SER A 287 -1.76 3.34 9.27
CA SER A 287 -2.58 4.39 8.64
C SER A 287 -2.49 4.39 7.11
N ALA A 288 -1.36 3.90 6.57
CA ALA A 288 -1.12 3.71 5.14
C ALA A 288 -2.06 2.70 4.48
N LEU A 289 -2.68 1.80 5.24
CA LEU A 289 -3.62 0.85 4.68
C LEU A 289 -4.85 1.56 4.13
N PRO A 290 -5.57 1.00 3.15
CA PRO A 290 -6.90 1.44 2.79
C PRO A 290 -7.86 1.22 3.98
N ASP A 291 -8.76 2.18 4.27
CA ASP A 291 -9.78 2.00 5.31
C ASP A 291 -11.05 1.32 4.75
N LEU A 292 -11.56 0.30 5.45
CA LEU A 292 -12.88 -0.26 5.18
C LEU A 292 -13.91 0.56 5.96
N VAL A 293 -14.64 1.44 5.26
CA VAL A 293 -15.76 2.19 5.84
C VAL A 293 -16.98 1.26 5.99
N TYR A 294 -16.85 0.26 6.87
CA TYR A 294 -18.00 -0.47 7.40
C TYR A 294 -18.55 0.27 8.63
N VAL A 295 -19.71 -0.16 9.15
CA VAL A 295 -20.32 0.36 10.40
C VAL A 295 -19.32 0.43 11.56
N VAL A 296 -18.28 -0.42 11.54
CA VAL A 296 -17.13 -0.35 12.43
C VAL A 296 -15.88 -0.07 11.60
N ASN A 297 -15.27 1.09 11.79
CA ASN A 297 -13.97 1.40 11.20
C ASN A 297 -12.89 0.52 11.85
N SER A 298 -12.37 -0.44 11.07
CA SER A 298 -11.36 -1.40 11.53
C SER A 298 -10.08 -0.71 12.03
N LYS A 299 -9.64 0.38 11.38
CA LYS A 299 -8.44 1.12 11.79
C LYS A 299 -8.61 1.83 13.12
N ASP A 300 -9.77 2.42 13.37
CA ASP A 300 -10.02 3.08 14.66
C ASP A 300 -10.09 2.04 15.79
N CYS A 301 -10.65 0.85 15.51
CA CYS A 301 -10.63 -0.27 16.43
C CYS A 301 -9.19 -0.71 16.75
N PHE A 302 -8.36 -0.95 15.73
CA PHE A 302 -6.93 -1.28 15.92
C PHE A 302 -6.18 -0.17 16.66
N THR A 303 -6.49 1.09 16.36
CA THR A 303 -5.88 2.24 17.05
C THR A 303 -6.19 2.24 18.54
N ILE A 304 -7.47 2.05 18.91
CA ILE A 304 -7.84 1.96 20.32
C ILE A 304 -7.14 0.78 20.99
N ILE A 305 -7.17 -0.40 20.38
CA ILE A 305 -6.56 -1.60 20.96
C ILE A 305 -5.06 -1.37 21.20
N LEU A 306 -4.33 -0.91 20.18
CA LEU A 306 -2.89 -0.68 20.27
C LEU A 306 -2.55 0.43 21.26
N VAL A 307 -3.21 1.58 21.19
CA VAL A 307 -2.91 2.70 22.10
C VAL A 307 -3.30 2.36 23.53
N THR A 308 -4.43 1.70 23.76
CA THR A 308 -4.82 1.26 25.11
C THR A 308 -3.80 0.28 25.68
N PHE A 309 -3.37 -0.69 24.87
CA PHE A 309 -2.32 -1.62 25.27
C PHE A 309 -1.02 -0.87 25.62
N GLY A 310 -0.58 0.06 24.78
CA GLY A 310 0.58 0.90 25.05
C GLY A 310 0.46 1.74 26.33
N LEU A 311 -0.71 2.35 26.57
CA LEU A 311 -0.96 3.19 27.74
C LEU A 311 -0.92 2.40 29.05
N PHE A 312 -1.29 1.12 29.06
CA PHE A 312 -1.49 0.37 30.31
C PHE A 312 -0.58 -0.85 30.50
N ARG A 313 0.25 -1.22 29.53
CA ARG A 313 1.16 -2.37 29.66
C ARG A 313 2.23 -2.15 30.74
N GLU A 314 2.87 -0.99 30.73
CA GLU A 314 3.95 -0.66 31.67
C GLU A 314 3.46 0.28 32.77
N MET A 315 3.84 0.00 34.02
CA MET A 315 3.51 0.87 35.14
C MET A 315 4.41 2.11 35.14
N PRO A 316 3.86 3.33 35.30
CA PRO A 316 4.67 4.54 35.36
C PRO A 316 5.59 4.53 36.58
N HIS A 317 6.89 4.78 36.36
CA HIS A 317 7.90 4.71 37.42
C HIS A 317 7.85 5.90 38.40
N THR A 318 7.42 7.08 37.96
CA THR A 318 7.40 8.33 38.75
C THR A 318 6.02 9.00 38.70
N SER A 319 5.56 9.63 39.79
CA SER A 319 4.27 10.35 39.85
C SER A 319 3.05 9.54 39.34
N ARG A 320 2.92 8.31 39.86
CA ARG A 320 1.95 7.29 39.39
C ARG A 320 0.56 7.84 39.16
N PHE A 321 0.01 8.60 40.11
CA PHE A 321 -1.37 9.08 40.02
C PHE A 321 -1.59 10.08 38.87
N LYS A 322 -0.72 11.09 38.71
CA LYS A 322 -0.90 12.13 37.68
C LYS A 322 -0.82 11.55 36.27
N ILE A 323 0.15 10.67 36.04
CA ILE A 323 0.36 10.03 34.74
C ILE A 323 -0.77 9.05 34.45
N PHE A 324 -1.23 8.31 35.45
CA PHE A 324 -2.35 7.39 35.29
C PHE A 324 -3.66 8.12 34.94
N VAL A 325 -3.95 9.24 35.61
CA VAL A 325 -5.09 10.11 35.27
C VAL A 325 -4.99 10.62 33.83
N LEU A 326 -3.79 11.05 33.40
CA LEU A 326 -3.57 11.49 32.02
C LEU A 326 -3.78 10.35 31.01
N ARG A 327 -3.28 9.14 31.29
CA ARG A 327 -3.48 7.94 30.45
C ARG A 327 -4.95 7.58 30.33
N ILE A 328 -5.71 7.63 31.43
CA ILE A 328 -7.18 7.45 31.42
C ILE A 328 -7.87 8.51 30.58
N PHE A 329 -7.48 9.79 30.72
CA PHE A 329 -8.08 10.86 29.93
C PHE A 329 -7.88 10.66 28.42
N ILE A 330 -6.67 10.27 28.01
CA ILE A 330 -6.35 9.96 26.60
C ILE A 330 -7.18 8.76 26.11
N PHE A 331 -7.31 7.71 26.92
CA PHE A 331 -8.15 6.57 26.59
C PHE A 331 -9.61 6.96 26.40
N ILE A 332 -10.19 7.73 27.33
CA ILE A 332 -11.58 8.21 27.24
C ILE A 332 -11.77 9.08 26.00
N PHE A 333 -10.80 9.96 25.70
CA PHE A 333 -10.84 10.79 24.50
C PHE A 333 -10.87 9.94 23.23
N LEU A 334 -9.95 8.98 23.07
CA LEU A 334 -9.91 8.10 21.88
C LEU A 334 -11.15 7.19 21.78
N ALA A 335 -11.67 6.71 22.91
CA ALA A 335 -12.94 5.98 22.93
C ALA A 335 -14.10 6.88 22.46
N GLY A 336 -14.14 8.13 22.91
CA GLY A 336 -15.12 9.13 22.46
C GLY A 336 -15.02 9.41 20.95
N VAL A 337 -13.80 9.53 20.41
CA VAL A 337 -13.54 9.67 18.96
C VAL A 337 -14.13 8.49 18.18
N TRP A 338 -13.88 7.27 18.64
CA TRP A 338 -14.39 6.06 18.00
C TRP A 338 -15.91 5.95 18.08
N VAL A 339 -16.50 6.25 19.24
CA VAL A 339 -17.97 6.30 19.39
C VAL A 339 -18.57 7.35 18.46
N ALA A 340 -17.96 8.54 18.35
CA ALA A 340 -18.43 9.58 17.45
C ALA A 340 -18.43 9.13 15.98
N ARG A 341 -17.35 8.48 15.55
CA ARG A 341 -17.24 7.91 14.19
C ARG A 341 -18.17 6.73 13.97
N PHE A 342 -18.40 5.90 14.99
CA PHE A 342 -19.37 4.79 14.94
C PHE A 342 -20.79 5.29 14.67
N PHE A 343 -21.16 6.46 15.20
CA PHE A 343 -22.43 7.12 14.88
C PHE A 343 -22.44 7.86 13.53
N GLY A 344 -21.38 7.75 12.72
CA GLY A 344 -21.29 8.32 11.39
C GLY A 344 -21.00 9.83 11.36
N MET A 345 -20.51 10.41 12.47
CA MET A 345 -20.07 11.81 12.46
C MET A 345 -18.75 11.93 11.66
N PRO A 346 -18.63 12.91 10.76
CA PRO A 346 -17.38 13.20 10.05
C PRO A 346 -16.37 13.77 11.04
N PHE A 347 -15.56 12.88 11.63
CA PHE A 347 -14.58 13.21 12.66
C PHE A 347 -13.22 12.61 12.28
N PRO A 348 -12.07 13.20 12.66
CA PRO A 348 -10.76 12.59 12.38
C PRO A 348 -10.62 11.18 12.95
N SER A 349 -9.90 10.31 12.23
CA SER A 349 -9.62 8.94 12.68
C SER A 349 -8.68 8.94 13.89
N GLY A 350 -8.63 7.82 14.61
CA GLY A 350 -7.67 7.64 15.71
C GLY A 350 -6.23 7.86 15.25
N ALA A 351 -5.88 7.41 14.04
CA ALA A 351 -4.56 7.63 13.46
C ALA A 351 -4.27 9.13 13.18
N ASP A 352 -5.28 9.90 12.77
CA ASP A 352 -5.15 11.35 12.57
C ASP A 352 -4.85 12.07 13.90
N TRP A 353 -5.45 11.62 15.00
CA TRP A 353 -5.16 12.15 16.34
C TRP A 353 -3.75 11.77 16.82
N VAL A 354 -3.30 10.54 16.55
CA VAL A 354 -1.94 10.12 16.87
C VAL A 354 -0.89 10.93 16.11
N ILE A 355 -1.08 11.16 14.80
CA ILE A 355 -0.14 11.97 14.05
C ILE A 355 -0.23 13.46 14.42
N PHE A 356 -1.42 13.97 14.74
CA PHE A 356 -1.57 15.32 15.26
C PHE A 356 -0.79 15.50 16.57
N PHE A 357 -0.83 14.50 17.45
CA PHE A 357 -0.01 14.46 18.67
C PHE A 357 1.49 14.46 18.33
N ILE A 358 1.96 13.64 17.39
CA ILE A 358 3.37 13.63 16.96
C ILE A 358 3.77 14.99 16.33
N GLY A 359 2.91 15.60 15.53
CA GLY A 359 3.12 16.92 14.92
C GLY A 359 3.24 18.03 15.97
N CYS A 360 2.37 18.02 16.98
CA CYS A 360 2.45 18.97 18.10
C CYS A 360 3.68 18.72 18.96
N SER A 361 4.05 17.45 19.20
CA SER A 361 5.27 17.07 19.92
C SER A 361 6.51 17.59 19.19
N SER A 362 6.56 17.41 17.87
CA SER A 362 7.63 17.90 17.00
C SER A 362 7.70 19.44 17.02
N ALA A 363 6.56 20.12 17.06
CA ALA A 363 6.49 21.57 17.19
C ALA A 363 7.04 22.05 18.55
N VAL A 364 6.66 21.40 19.66
CA VAL A 364 7.19 21.70 21.00
C VAL A 364 8.69 21.44 21.06
N TRP A 365 9.14 20.29 20.56
CA TRP A 365 10.54 19.90 20.50
C TRP A 365 11.37 20.91 19.68
N SER A 366 10.87 21.32 18.52
CA SER A 366 11.58 22.30 17.69
C SER A 366 11.69 23.67 18.36
N ARG A 367 10.69 24.06 19.17
CA ARG A 367 10.73 25.31 19.93
C ARG A 367 11.77 25.30 21.05
N SER A 368 12.04 24.14 21.67
CA SER A 368 13.05 24.02 22.72
C SER A 368 14.48 23.91 22.17
N HIS A 369 14.65 23.32 20.98
CA HIS A 369 15.98 23.03 20.42
C HIS A 369 16.50 24.07 19.42
N PHE A 370 15.63 24.91 18.83
CA PHE A 370 16.08 25.97 17.92
C PHE A 370 16.18 27.34 18.61
N SER A 371 17.10 28.19 18.11
CA SER A 371 17.21 29.60 18.49
C SER A 371 16.24 30.49 17.69
N THR A 372 16.01 31.71 18.20
CA THR A 372 15.18 32.73 17.54
C THR A 372 15.74 33.19 16.19
N SER A 373 17.07 33.16 16.02
CA SER A 373 17.75 33.41 14.74
C SER A 373 17.54 32.30 13.70
N ASN A 374 17.01 31.14 14.11
CA ASN A 374 16.87 29.96 13.27
C ASN A 374 15.39 29.68 12.96
N MET A 375 14.85 28.57 13.49
CA MET A 375 13.50 28.06 13.19
C MET A 375 12.55 28.05 14.39
N LYS A 376 12.96 28.60 15.54
CA LYS A 376 12.21 28.49 16.82
C LYS A 376 10.75 28.90 16.77
N VAL A 377 10.40 29.87 15.91
CA VAL A 377 9.02 30.38 15.78
C VAL A 377 8.34 29.81 14.55
N PHE A 378 9.03 29.80 13.40
CA PHE A 378 8.46 29.42 12.12
C PHE A 378 8.07 27.94 12.05
N LEU A 379 8.98 27.05 12.41
CA LEU A 379 8.77 25.61 12.23
C LEU A 379 7.64 25.05 13.11
N PRO A 380 7.51 25.41 14.41
CA PRO A 380 6.35 24.99 15.19
C PRO A 380 5.00 25.40 14.58
N ILE A 381 4.88 26.64 14.10
CA ILE A 381 3.66 27.16 13.48
C ILE A 381 3.35 26.36 12.21
N LEU A 382 4.37 26.13 11.38
CA LEU A 382 4.26 25.34 10.15
C LEU A 382 3.76 23.92 10.46
N LEU A 383 4.40 23.21 11.40
CA LEU A 383 4.05 21.83 11.73
C LEU A 383 2.64 21.70 12.30
N VAL A 384 2.22 22.60 13.19
CA VAL A 384 0.85 22.61 13.73
C VAL A 384 -0.17 22.92 12.63
N LEU A 385 0.10 23.91 11.78
CA LEU A 385 -0.77 24.26 10.67
C LEU A 385 -0.95 23.09 9.69
N PHE A 386 0.16 22.46 9.27
CA PHE A 386 0.10 21.28 8.41
C PHE A 386 -0.64 20.13 9.08
N SER A 387 -0.45 19.93 10.39
CA SER A 387 -1.19 18.91 11.15
C SER A 387 -2.70 19.16 11.10
N LEU A 388 -3.14 20.40 11.35
CA LEU A 388 -4.56 20.77 11.27
C LEU A 388 -5.12 20.60 9.86
N ILE A 389 -4.40 21.09 8.83
CA ILE A 389 -4.84 21.00 7.44
C ILE A 389 -4.96 19.54 7.00
N ILE A 390 -3.99 18.69 7.32
CA ILE A 390 -3.99 17.28 6.93
C ILE A 390 -5.10 16.51 7.66
N THR A 391 -5.27 16.75 8.96
CA THR A 391 -6.37 16.17 9.74
C THR A 391 -7.73 16.57 9.16
N ALA A 392 -7.91 17.83 8.76
CA ALA A 392 -9.12 18.28 8.09
C ALA A 392 -9.28 17.66 6.69
N ALA A 393 -8.21 17.63 5.88
CA ALA A 393 -8.22 17.08 4.54
C ALA A 393 -8.60 15.59 4.53
N ASN A 394 -8.13 14.80 5.50
CA ASN A 394 -8.48 13.38 5.64
C ASN A 394 -10.00 13.16 5.88
N ILE A 395 -10.71 14.14 6.45
CA ILE A 395 -12.18 14.10 6.58
C ILE A 395 -12.86 14.30 5.21
N PHE A 396 -12.31 15.21 4.39
CA PHE A 396 -12.91 15.58 3.09
C PHE A 396 -12.48 14.70 1.92
N ILE A 397 -11.33 14.03 1.99
CA ILE A 397 -10.85 13.12 0.92
C ILE A 397 -11.86 12.03 0.57
N PRO A 398 -12.47 11.29 1.52
CA PRO A 398 -13.50 10.30 1.17
C PRO A 398 -14.72 10.93 0.47
N ILE A 399 -15.04 12.17 0.83
CA ILE A 399 -16.18 12.92 0.27
C ILE A 399 -15.87 13.35 -1.17
N ILE A 400 -14.65 13.86 -1.41
CA ILE A 400 -14.19 14.28 -2.74
C ILE A 400 -13.89 13.07 -3.62
N GLY A 401 -13.45 11.95 -3.06
CA GLY A 401 -13.09 10.75 -3.81
C GLY A 401 -14.28 9.96 -4.38
N ASP A 402 -15.52 10.27 -3.99
CA ASP A 402 -16.69 9.57 -4.50
C ASP A 402 -17.05 10.06 -5.93
N PRO A 403 -16.98 9.20 -6.96
CA PRO A 403 -17.30 9.58 -8.33
C PRO A 403 -18.75 10.08 -8.50
N LYS A 404 -19.67 9.71 -7.61
CA LYS A 404 -21.06 10.20 -7.62
C LYS A 404 -21.19 11.62 -7.06
N SER A 405 -20.24 12.10 -6.25
CA SER A 405 -20.27 13.47 -5.72
C SER A 405 -20.11 14.54 -6.79
N PHE A 406 -19.67 14.18 -8.00
CA PHE A 406 -19.51 15.09 -9.14
C PHE A 406 -20.47 14.85 -10.30
N ASN A 407 -21.37 13.86 -10.21
CA ASN A 407 -22.03 13.35 -11.41
C ASN A 407 -23.24 14.17 -11.89
N LEU A 408 -23.63 15.30 -11.26
CA LEU A 408 -24.90 15.96 -11.61
C LEU A 408 -25.05 17.44 -11.21
N GLY A 409 -23.99 18.25 -11.18
CA GLY A 409 -24.06 19.71 -10.90
C GLY A 409 -24.45 20.07 -9.45
N ASP A 410 -25.05 19.15 -8.71
CA ASP A 410 -25.37 19.21 -7.29
C ASP A 410 -24.48 18.26 -6.49
N PHE A 411 -23.97 18.73 -5.36
CA PHE A 411 -23.22 17.92 -4.41
C PHE A 411 -24.16 16.90 -3.74
N LYS A 412 -24.09 15.64 -4.15
CA LYS A 412 -24.77 14.54 -3.48
C LYS A 412 -23.85 13.93 -2.42
N PRO A 413 -24.35 13.64 -1.20
CA PRO A 413 -23.57 12.94 -0.20
C PRO A 413 -23.13 11.58 -0.77
N PRO A 414 -21.92 11.10 -0.40
CA PRO A 414 -21.39 9.83 -0.90
C PRO A 414 -22.42 8.73 -0.63
N ASP A 415 -22.73 7.98 -1.69
CA ASP A 415 -23.77 6.97 -1.64
C ASP A 415 -23.22 5.80 -0.80
N ARG A 416 -24.01 5.21 0.10
CA ARG A 416 -23.56 4.08 0.94
C ARG A 416 -23.34 2.78 0.12
N SER A 417 -23.25 2.89 -1.20
CA SER A 417 -23.00 1.79 -2.13
C SER A 417 -21.53 1.41 -2.15
N PHE A 418 -21.25 0.10 -2.11
CA PHE A 418 -19.97 -0.62 -1.97
C PHE A 418 -18.75 -0.16 -2.80
N PHE A 419 -18.90 0.81 -3.70
CA PHE A 419 -17.95 1.07 -4.77
C PHE A 419 -16.89 2.15 -4.46
N SER A 420 -17.07 3.01 -3.45
CA SER A 420 -16.22 4.20 -3.23
C SER A 420 -15.48 4.26 -1.87
N PHE A 421 -15.38 3.14 -1.14
CA PHE A 421 -15.13 3.18 0.31
C PHE A 421 -13.67 3.28 0.81
N PHE A 422 -12.65 3.19 -0.03
CA PHE A 422 -11.29 3.24 0.48
C PHE A 422 -10.74 4.66 0.51
N SER A 423 -10.91 5.31 1.65
CA SER A 423 -10.06 6.43 2.02
C SER A 423 -8.72 5.87 2.48
N LEU A 424 -7.65 6.14 1.74
CA LEU A 424 -6.32 5.97 2.32
C LEU A 424 -6.00 7.20 3.17
N ALA A 425 -5.60 6.99 4.41
CA ALA A 425 -5.18 8.07 5.33
C ALA A 425 -3.70 8.42 5.08
N ILE A 426 -3.30 8.44 3.82
CA ILE A 426 -1.89 8.51 3.43
C ILE A 426 -1.27 9.86 3.81
N LEU A 427 -2.07 10.94 3.87
CA LEU A 427 -1.57 12.24 4.30
C LEU A 427 -0.99 12.21 5.72
N THR A 428 -1.42 11.27 6.56
CA THR A 428 -0.86 11.04 7.90
C THR A 428 0.61 10.61 7.81
N VAL A 429 0.96 9.73 6.88
CA VAL A 429 2.36 9.32 6.63
C VAL A 429 3.17 10.48 6.07
N VAL A 430 2.59 11.30 5.19
CA VAL A 430 3.27 12.48 4.64
C VAL A 430 3.56 13.50 5.73
N LEU A 431 2.61 13.77 6.62
CA LEU A 431 2.82 14.66 7.76
C LEU A 431 3.97 14.13 8.63
N TRP A 432 4.03 12.81 8.86
CA TRP A 432 5.13 12.21 9.61
C TRP A 432 6.49 12.47 8.96
N ILE A 433 6.60 12.28 7.63
CA ILE A 433 7.80 12.57 6.86
C ILE A 433 8.16 14.06 6.90
N ILE A 434 7.16 14.95 6.82
CA ILE A 434 7.35 16.42 6.92
C ILE A 434 7.88 16.80 8.30
N CYS A 435 7.29 16.27 9.38
CA CYS A 435 7.75 16.51 10.74
C CYS A 435 9.19 16.05 10.93
N TRP A 436 9.51 14.85 10.44
CA TRP A 436 10.87 14.31 10.47
C TRP A 436 11.84 15.21 9.71
N LEU A 437 11.68 15.37 8.40
CA LEU A 437 12.64 16.14 7.59
C LEU A 437 12.71 17.61 8.01
N GLY A 438 11.58 18.19 8.43
CA GLY A 438 11.49 19.57 8.90
C GLY A 438 12.28 19.82 10.18
N THR A 439 12.47 18.80 11.01
CA THR A 439 13.20 18.90 12.28
C THR A 439 14.58 18.25 12.27
N SER A 440 14.93 17.43 11.26
CA SER A 440 16.21 16.70 11.20
C SER A 440 17.11 17.09 10.02
N ASN A 441 16.58 17.52 8.88
CA ASN A 441 17.35 17.73 7.65
C ASN A 441 17.26 19.16 7.10
N TRP A 442 16.03 19.66 6.92
CA TRP A 442 15.80 20.95 6.27
C TRP A 442 16.43 22.16 6.98
N PRO A 443 16.45 22.25 8.33
CA PRO A 443 17.10 23.37 9.02
C PRO A 443 18.61 23.46 8.73
N TRP A 444 19.29 22.32 8.58
CA TRP A 444 20.73 22.29 8.33
C TRP A 444 21.13 22.46 6.87
N ARG A 445 20.17 22.70 5.96
CA ARG A 445 20.39 22.77 4.51
C ARG A 445 21.12 21.53 3.95
N LYS A 446 21.02 20.38 4.63
CA LYS A 446 21.67 19.14 4.20
C LYS A 446 20.86 18.53 3.03
N PRO A 447 21.43 18.39 1.82
CA PRO A 447 20.75 17.67 0.75
C PRO A 447 20.72 16.18 1.11
N LEU A 448 19.54 15.57 1.00
CA LEU A 448 19.36 14.14 1.20
C LEU A 448 19.24 13.47 -0.18
N SER A 449 20.25 12.68 -0.56
CA SER A 449 20.16 11.85 -1.77
C SER A 449 19.01 10.85 -1.64
N TRP A 450 18.36 10.49 -2.74
CA TRP A 450 17.23 9.55 -2.75
C TRP A 450 17.52 8.21 -2.05
N ASP A 451 18.73 7.66 -2.22
CA ASP A 451 19.11 6.41 -1.55
C ASP A 451 19.21 6.56 -0.03
N LYS A 452 19.75 7.67 0.45
CA LYS A 452 19.79 8.01 1.88
C LYS A 452 18.39 8.22 2.45
N PHE A 453 17.51 8.89 1.71
CA PHE A 453 16.12 9.09 2.09
C PHE A 453 15.37 7.75 2.20
N ASN A 454 15.44 6.91 1.17
CA ASN A 454 14.80 5.60 1.19
C ASN A 454 15.33 4.71 2.32
N LYS A 455 16.66 4.65 2.50
CA LYS A 455 17.24 3.90 3.61
C LYS A 455 16.72 4.43 4.94
N ALA A 456 16.71 5.74 5.16
CA ALA A 456 16.29 6.32 6.43
C ALA A 456 14.77 6.19 6.72
N ILE A 457 13.91 6.07 5.70
CA ILE A 457 12.50 5.71 5.90
C ILE A 457 12.36 4.22 6.21
N TRP A 458 12.93 3.36 5.38
CA TRP A 458 12.61 1.93 5.39
C TRP A 458 13.45 1.08 6.36
N ARG A 459 14.51 1.65 6.95
CA ARG A 459 15.44 0.93 7.84
C ARG A 459 14.77 0.24 9.03
N ARG A 460 13.79 0.90 9.65
CA ARG A 460 13.05 0.42 10.83
C ARG A 460 11.52 0.37 10.60
N ALA A 461 11.00 1.11 9.61
CA ALA A 461 9.56 1.18 9.34
C ALA A 461 9.06 -0.02 8.49
N HIS A 462 9.28 -1.24 8.98
CA HIS A 462 8.95 -2.46 8.26
C HIS A 462 7.45 -2.66 8.07
N LEU A 463 6.63 -2.28 9.06
CA LEU A 463 5.19 -2.35 8.96
C LEU A 463 4.66 -1.36 7.92
N LEU A 464 5.20 -0.14 7.88
CA LEU A 464 4.86 0.85 6.84
C LEU A 464 5.24 0.32 5.47
N LYS A 465 6.44 -0.24 5.32
CA LYS A 465 6.91 -0.82 4.05
C LYS A 465 5.94 -1.92 3.58
N PHE A 466 5.52 -2.79 4.49
CA PHE A 466 4.59 -3.87 4.18
C PHE A 466 3.21 -3.31 3.81
N CYS A 467 2.67 -2.40 4.59
CA CYS A 467 1.37 -1.77 4.34
C CYS A 467 1.36 -0.97 3.02
N TRP A 468 2.45 -0.28 2.71
CA TRP A 468 2.56 0.60 1.56
C TRP A 468 2.84 -0.14 0.25
N ILE A 469 3.78 -1.09 0.27
CA ILE A 469 4.28 -1.76 -0.94
C ILE A 469 3.48 -3.03 -1.23
N VAL A 470 3.04 -3.73 -0.19
CA VAL A 470 2.39 -5.04 -0.32
C VAL A 470 0.90 -4.88 -0.08
N LEU A 471 0.48 -4.73 1.18
CA LEU A 471 -0.91 -4.96 1.56
C LEU A 471 -1.88 -3.90 0.98
N GLY A 472 -1.52 -2.62 1.02
CA GLY A 472 -2.39 -1.53 0.58
C GLY A 472 -2.76 -1.60 -0.91
N PRO A 473 -1.77 -1.65 -1.83
CA PRO A 473 -2.04 -1.83 -3.25
C PRO A 473 -2.86 -3.08 -3.55
N HIS A 474 -2.61 -4.21 -2.86
CA HIS A 474 -3.36 -5.45 -3.08
C HIS A 474 -4.80 -5.37 -2.59
N ILE A 475 -5.08 -4.70 -1.46
CA ILE A 475 -6.47 -4.49 -1.00
C ILE A 475 -7.27 -3.70 -2.04
N LEU A 476 -6.70 -2.61 -2.56
CA LEU A 476 -7.35 -1.80 -3.59
C LEU A 476 -7.55 -2.59 -4.89
N TRP A 477 -6.52 -3.33 -5.31
CA TRP A 477 -6.54 -4.13 -6.51
C TRP A 477 -7.52 -5.31 -6.43
N ILE A 478 -7.59 -6.03 -5.30
CA ILE A 478 -8.57 -7.11 -5.07
C ILE A 478 -9.99 -6.55 -5.14
N GLN A 479 -10.24 -5.39 -4.56
CA GLN A 479 -11.55 -4.77 -4.65
C GLN A 479 -11.87 -4.37 -6.09
N ALA A 480 -10.93 -3.76 -6.81
CA ALA A 480 -11.12 -3.43 -8.23
C ALA A 480 -11.44 -4.69 -9.06
N SER A 481 -10.72 -5.78 -8.80
CA SER A 481 -10.93 -7.08 -9.41
C SER A 481 -12.32 -7.64 -9.10
N ASN A 482 -12.73 -7.64 -7.83
CA ASN A 482 -14.06 -8.07 -7.40
C ASN A 482 -15.19 -7.21 -8.01
N ASN A 483 -14.97 -5.89 -8.13
CA ASN A 483 -15.93 -4.97 -8.74
C ASN A 483 -16.04 -5.17 -10.26
N SER A 484 -14.99 -5.67 -10.89
CA SER A 484 -14.96 -5.99 -12.33
C SER A 484 -15.51 -7.38 -12.65
N ASN A 485 -15.70 -8.24 -11.65
CA ASN A 485 -16.15 -9.61 -11.85
C ASN A 485 -17.67 -9.67 -12.11
N SER A 486 -18.04 -10.22 -13.26
CA SER A 486 -19.42 -10.46 -13.69
C SER A 486 -20.03 -11.76 -13.17
N SER A 487 -19.21 -12.65 -12.58
CA SER A 487 -19.56 -14.05 -12.34
C SER A 487 -19.86 -14.36 -10.87
N ARG A 488 -21.03 -14.98 -10.61
CA ARG A 488 -21.45 -15.58 -9.32
C ARG A 488 -21.53 -17.13 -9.27
N PRO A 489 -21.11 -17.92 -10.27
CA PRO A 489 -21.22 -19.37 -10.11
C PRO A 489 -20.27 -19.83 -8.99
N THR A 490 -20.84 -20.50 -8.00
CA THR A 490 -20.09 -21.18 -6.93
C THR A 490 -19.37 -22.44 -7.43
N ASP A 491 -19.69 -22.87 -8.65
CA ASP A 491 -19.14 -24.06 -9.27
C ASP A 491 -17.73 -23.78 -9.81
N MET A 492 -16.77 -24.59 -9.37
CA MET A 492 -15.37 -24.48 -9.77
C MET A 492 -15.05 -25.46 -10.90
N THR A 493 -14.50 -24.95 -12.01
CA THR A 493 -13.98 -25.81 -13.08
C THR A 493 -12.68 -26.50 -12.66
N PHE A 494 -12.29 -27.57 -13.35
CA PHE A 494 -11.03 -28.28 -13.07
C PHE A 494 -9.81 -27.34 -13.08
N GLY A 495 -9.77 -26.39 -14.02
CA GLY A 495 -8.70 -25.39 -14.11
C GLY A 495 -8.62 -24.50 -12.86
N GLN A 496 -9.76 -24.08 -12.31
CA GLN A 496 -9.81 -23.30 -11.07
C GLN A 496 -9.35 -24.10 -9.84
N ILE A 497 -9.71 -25.38 -9.76
CA ILE A 497 -9.27 -26.27 -8.67
C ILE A 497 -7.75 -26.45 -8.74
N PHE A 498 -7.22 -26.68 -9.94
CA PHE A 498 -5.78 -26.81 -10.16
C PHE A 498 -5.04 -25.52 -9.74
N ALA A 499 -5.53 -24.35 -10.14
CA ALA A 499 -4.96 -23.06 -9.78
C ALA A 499 -4.93 -22.84 -8.25
N LEU A 500 -6.00 -23.22 -7.54
CA LEU A 500 -6.06 -23.17 -6.08
C LEU A 500 -5.03 -24.08 -5.42
N ILE A 501 -4.84 -25.31 -5.92
CA ILE A 501 -3.84 -26.24 -5.41
C ILE A 501 -2.43 -25.65 -5.56
N VAL A 502 -2.11 -25.07 -6.71
CA VAL A 502 -0.82 -24.40 -6.95
C VAL A 502 -0.60 -23.24 -5.96
N SER A 503 -1.64 -22.43 -5.71
CA SER A 503 -1.56 -21.34 -4.73
C SER A 503 -1.39 -21.85 -3.29
N LEU A 504 -2.03 -22.96 -2.93
CA LEU A 504 -1.89 -23.58 -1.62
C LEU A 504 -0.45 -24.08 -1.39
N VAL A 505 0.17 -24.70 -2.40
CA VAL A 505 1.58 -25.10 -2.34
C VAL A 505 2.49 -23.89 -2.14
N THR A 506 2.17 -22.76 -2.78
CA THR A 506 2.91 -21.50 -2.61
C THR A 506 2.79 -20.98 -1.18
N VAL A 507 1.60 -21.06 -0.56
CA VAL A 507 1.39 -20.72 0.86
C VAL A 507 2.20 -21.63 1.78
N PHE A 508 2.16 -22.95 1.56
CA PHE A 508 2.94 -23.88 2.38
C PHE A 508 4.43 -23.63 2.29
N THR A 509 4.94 -23.30 1.10
CA THR A 509 6.35 -22.91 0.91
C THR A 509 6.69 -21.69 1.76
N LEU A 510 5.83 -20.66 1.77
CA LEU A 510 6.05 -19.47 2.59
C LEU A 510 5.96 -19.76 4.10
N LEU A 511 5.03 -20.63 4.52
CA LEU A 511 4.87 -21.02 5.92
C LEU A 511 6.06 -21.82 6.44
N ASP A 512 6.65 -22.66 5.60
CA ASP A 512 7.86 -23.41 5.93
C ASP A 512 9.04 -22.46 6.15
N GLU A 513 9.24 -21.50 5.22
CA GLU A 513 10.24 -20.45 5.36
C GLU A 513 10.00 -19.57 6.60
N ALA A 514 8.74 -19.20 6.85
CA ALA A 514 8.34 -18.42 8.01
C ALA A 514 8.67 -19.13 9.33
N ARG A 515 8.60 -20.47 9.35
CA ARG A 515 8.95 -21.30 10.50
C ARG A 515 10.45 -21.35 10.74
N GLU A 516 11.26 -21.31 9.69
CA GLU A 516 12.72 -21.28 9.78
C GLU A 516 13.26 -19.91 10.22
N MET A 517 12.49 -18.83 10.04
CA MET A 517 12.90 -17.49 10.47
C MET A 517 13.04 -17.40 12.00
N LYS A 518 14.21 -16.94 12.45
CA LYS A 518 14.50 -16.71 13.87
C LYS A 518 13.45 -15.77 14.49
N LYS A 519 13.02 -16.07 15.73
CA LYS A 519 12.06 -15.25 16.49
C LYS A 519 12.46 -13.77 16.58
N GLU A 520 13.75 -13.48 16.66
CA GLU A 520 14.30 -12.11 16.69
C GLU A 520 13.93 -11.31 15.44
N LEU A 521 13.90 -11.94 14.27
CA LEU A 521 13.53 -11.29 13.00
C LEU A 521 12.05 -10.91 13.00
N TRP A 522 11.19 -11.83 13.46
CA TRP A 522 9.76 -11.56 13.65
C TRP A 522 9.53 -10.43 14.64
N MET A 523 10.24 -10.44 15.77
CA MET A 523 10.15 -9.38 16.77
C MET A 523 10.63 -8.04 16.20
N ALA A 524 11.74 -8.01 15.45
CA ALA A 524 12.23 -6.78 14.83
C ALA A 524 11.20 -6.17 13.85
N PHE A 525 10.52 -7.01 13.07
CA PHE A 525 9.45 -6.56 12.17
C PHE A 525 8.32 -5.84 12.93
N PHE A 526 7.79 -6.46 13.99
CA PHE A 526 6.66 -5.90 14.74
C PHE A 526 7.04 -4.78 15.70
N GLN A 527 8.27 -4.80 16.22
CA GLN A 527 8.78 -3.77 17.14
C GLN A 527 9.38 -2.56 16.42
N SER A 528 9.42 -2.59 15.08
CA SER A 528 10.10 -1.57 14.27
C SER A 528 11.56 -1.40 14.68
N ASP A 529 12.22 -2.52 15.01
CA ASP A 529 13.65 -2.55 15.29
C ASP A 529 14.42 -2.86 14.01
N LEU A 530 15.73 -2.58 14.04
CA LEU A 530 16.63 -2.87 12.94
C LEU A 530 16.65 -4.37 12.64
N MET A 531 16.44 -4.73 11.38
CA MET A 531 16.54 -6.14 10.97
C MET A 531 17.97 -6.66 11.24
N PRO A 532 18.13 -7.76 12.00
CA PRO A 532 19.45 -8.28 12.36
C PRO A 532 20.28 -8.79 11.18
N TYR A 533 19.69 -8.95 9.99
CA TYR A 533 20.35 -9.51 8.81
C TYR A 533 20.02 -8.66 7.58
N GLU A 534 20.93 -7.79 7.13
CA GLU A 534 20.72 -7.09 5.85
C GLU A 534 21.49 -7.68 4.66
N GLU A 535 22.54 -8.53 4.80
CA GLU A 535 23.33 -8.83 3.58
C GLU A 535 24.14 -10.14 3.45
N LYS A 536 24.29 -11.02 4.46
CA LYS A 536 25.32 -12.10 4.37
C LYS A 536 24.95 -13.55 4.67
N GLU A 537 23.79 -13.87 5.23
CA GLU A 537 23.46 -15.26 5.53
C GLU A 537 22.27 -15.73 4.68
N GLN A 538 22.57 -16.42 3.57
CA GLN A 538 21.63 -17.41 3.05
C GLN A 538 21.49 -18.51 4.13
N PRO A 539 20.27 -18.98 4.45
CA PRO A 539 20.12 -20.18 5.28
C PRO A 539 20.98 -21.30 4.69
N LYS A 540 21.75 -22.00 5.54
CA LYS A 540 22.76 -23.00 5.13
C LYS A 540 22.19 -24.13 4.24
N HIS A 541 20.86 -24.32 4.25
CA HIS A 541 20.15 -25.32 3.46
C HIS A 541 19.83 -24.88 2.02
N TYR A 542 20.02 -23.60 1.69
CA TYR A 542 19.76 -23.03 0.36
C TYR A 542 21.02 -22.81 -0.48
N VAL A 543 22.08 -23.60 -0.26
CA VAL A 543 23.05 -23.79 -1.33
C VAL A 543 22.29 -24.59 -2.40
N PRO A 544 21.91 -24.02 -3.56
CA PRO A 544 21.33 -24.82 -4.61
C PRO A 544 22.40 -25.86 -4.96
N HIS A 545 22.17 -27.12 -4.61
CA HIS A 545 22.97 -28.18 -5.19
C HIS A 545 22.76 -28.06 -6.72
N PRO A 546 23.83 -27.84 -7.49
CA PRO A 546 23.73 -27.78 -8.94
C PRO A 546 23.35 -29.18 -9.42
N GLY A 547 22.05 -29.46 -9.53
CA GLY A 547 21.58 -30.80 -9.85
C GLY A 547 20.08 -31.04 -9.86
N LEU A 548 19.23 -30.12 -9.35
CA LEU A 548 17.77 -30.33 -9.33
C LEU A 548 16.95 -29.34 -10.18
N GLY A 549 17.60 -28.47 -10.94
CA GLY A 549 16.96 -27.72 -12.01
C GLY A 549 17.16 -28.44 -13.34
N LEU A 550 16.19 -29.25 -13.75
CA LEU A 550 16.04 -29.82 -15.10
C LEU A 550 17.31 -30.46 -15.70
N SER A 551 17.50 -31.74 -15.40
CA SER A 551 18.05 -32.70 -16.38
C SER A 551 16.96 -33.16 -17.33
#